data_AF-A0A934ZMY8-F1
#
_entry.id   AF-A0A934ZMY8-F1
#
_cell.length_a   1.000
_cell.length_b   1.000
_cell.length_c   1.000
_cell.angle_alpha   90.00
_cell.angle_beta   90.00
_cell.angle_gamma   90.00
#
_symmetry.space_group_name_H-M   'P 1'
#
loop_
_entity.id
_entity.type
_entity.pdbx_description
1 polymer ?
#
loop_
_entity_poly.entity_id
_entity_poly.type
_entity_poly.pdbx_seq_one_letter_code
_entity_poly.pdbx_strand_id
1 'polypeptide(L)'
;MSAADLVAVLALVALTAYGVLAGADFGSGVWDLFASGPRKRAQRDALAHAIGPVWEANHVWLIFAVVLLFSSFPRAFWAISVGLFAPLHLVLVGIILRGAAFVFRAYGSRRSPRGSAGARSSAQRAW
;
A
#
# COMPACT_ATOMS: atom_id res chain seq x y z
N MET A 1 -12.78 4.88 -33.73
CA MET A 1 -11.88 5.16 -32.60
C MET A 1 -10.47 4.89 -33.07
N SER A 2 -9.55 5.84 -32.93
CA SER A 2 -8.15 5.64 -33.29
C SER A 2 -7.44 4.80 -32.22
N ALA A 3 -6.28 4.22 -32.56
CA ALA A 3 -5.46 3.51 -31.58
C ALA A 3 -5.02 4.44 -30.43
N ALA A 4 -4.79 5.73 -30.71
CA ALA A 4 -4.45 6.72 -29.70
C ALA A 4 -5.60 6.95 -28.71
N ASP A 5 -6.85 7.00 -29.19
CA ASP A 5 -8.03 7.17 -28.34
C ASP A 5 -8.20 5.98 -27.39
N LEU A 6 -7.95 4.75 -27.87
CA LEU A 6 -8.03 3.55 -27.05
C LEU A 6 -7.01 3.59 -25.91
N VAL A 7 -5.75 3.93 -26.23
CA VAL A 7 -4.69 4.04 -25.22
C VAL A 7 -5.01 5.15 -24.21
N ALA A 8 -5.54 6.29 -24.66
CA ALA A 8 -5.94 7.38 -23.77
C ALA A 8 -7.05 6.94 -22.81
N VAL A 9 -8.04 6.18 -23.28
CA VAL A 9 -9.10 5.61 -22.44
C VAL A 9 -8.51 4.61 -21.43
N LEU A 10 -7.60 3.73 -21.85
CA LEU A 10 -6.94 2.78 -20.95
C LEU A 10 -6.12 3.49 -19.87
N ALA A 11 -5.39 4.55 -20.23
CA ALA A 11 -4.66 5.38 -19.28
C ALA A 11 -5.61 6.07 -18.29
N LEU A 12 -6.74 6.59 -18.77
CA LEU A 12 -7.77 7.21 -17.92
C LEU A 12 -8.37 6.19 -16.94
N VAL A 13 -8.69 4.99 -17.40
CA VAL A 13 -9.19 3.90 -16.54
C VAL A 13 -8.14 3.53 -15.49
N ALA A 14 -6.88 3.40 -15.87
CA ALA A 14 -5.79 3.09 -14.95
C ALA A 14 -5.60 4.18 -13.89
N LEU A 15 -5.60 5.45 -14.29
CA LEU A 15 -5.53 6.61 -13.39
C LEU A 15 -6.74 6.69 -12.47
N THR A 16 -7.94 6.38 -12.97
CA THR A 16 -9.18 6.37 -12.16
C THR A 16 -9.14 5.25 -11.13
N ALA A 17 -8.76 4.05 -11.54
CA ALA A 17 -8.59 2.90 -10.65
C ALA A 17 -7.54 3.21 -9.56
N TYR A 18 -6.40 3.78 -9.96
CA TYR A 18 -5.37 4.26 -9.03
C TYR A 18 -5.95 5.29 -8.06
N GLY A 19 -6.67 6.31 -8.54
CA GLY A 19 -7.24 7.35 -7.69
C GLY A 19 -8.24 6.82 -6.65
N VAL A 20 -9.12 5.91 -7.05
CA VAL A 20 -10.12 5.30 -6.16
C VAL A 20 -9.45 4.41 -5.10
N LEU A 21 -8.51 3.55 -5.52
CA LEU A 21 -7.78 2.65 -4.62
C LEU A 21 -6.82 3.42 -3.71
N ALA A 22 -6.18 4.48 -4.23
CA ALA A 22 -5.37 5.42 -3.48
C ALA A 22 -6.19 6.11 -2.37
N GLY A 23 -7.48 6.37 -2.60
CA GLY A 23 -8.40 6.91 -1.59
C GLY A 23 -8.52 6.00 -0.36
N ALA A 24 -8.70 4.70 -0.56
CA ALA A 24 -8.74 3.72 0.53
C ALA A 24 -7.38 3.63 1.26
N ASP A 25 -6.31 3.68 0.48
CA ASP A 25 -4.92 3.68 0.94
C ASP A 25 -4.58 4.87 1.86
N PHE A 26 -4.78 6.10 1.38
CA PHE A 26 -4.51 7.31 2.15
C PHE A 26 -5.51 7.48 3.28
N GLY A 27 -6.77 7.12 3.05
CA GLY A 27 -7.81 7.09 4.08
C GLY A 27 -7.40 6.22 5.26
N SER A 28 -6.87 5.02 5.01
CA SER A 28 -6.39 4.14 6.07
C SER A 28 -5.27 4.76 6.93
N GLY A 29 -4.37 5.54 6.31
CA GLY A 29 -3.30 6.25 7.02
C GLY A 29 -3.85 7.35 7.92
N VAL A 30 -4.87 8.08 7.46
CA VAL A 30 -5.60 9.07 8.28
C VAL A 30 -6.29 8.37 9.46
N TRP A 31 -6.96 7.25 9.22
CA TRP A 31 -7.59 6.46 10.28
C TRP A 31 -6.58 5.87 11.28
N ASP A 32 -5.38 5.46 10.85
CA ASP A 32 -4.28 5.02 11.72
C ASP A 32 -3.79 6.16 12.64
N LEU A 33 -3.80 7.40 12.16
CA LEU A 33 -3.43 8.61 12.92
C LEU A 33 -4.48 8.98 13.97
N PHE A 34 -5.77 8.90 13.63
CA PHE A 34 -6.87 9.24 14.53
C PHE A 34 -7.29 8.10 15.48
N ALA A 35 -6.73 6.90 15.31
CA ALA A 35 -6.98 5.77 16.21
C ALA A 35 -6.57 6.11 17.65
N SER A 36 -7.56 6.17 18.56
CA SER A 36 -7.41 6.56 19.96
C SER A 36 -8.18 5.61 20.89
N GLY A 37 -7.82 5.60 22.18
CA GLY A 37 -8.47 4.78 23.20
C GLY A 37 -7.96 3.33 23.33
N PRO A 38 -8.63 2.49 24.14
CA PRO A 38 -8.15 1.15 24.53
C PRO A 38 -8.02 0.17 23.36
N ARG A 39 -8.82 0.37 22.30
CA ARG A 39 -8.87 -0.51 21.12
C ARG A 39 -7.90 -0.08 20.01
N LYS A 40 -7.10 0.97 20.23
CA LYS A 40 -6.18 1.54 19.24
C LYS A 40 -5.31 0.47 18.58
N ARG A 41 -4.65 -0.40 19.35
CA ARG A 41 -3.75 -1.43 18.78
C ARG A 41 -4.49 -2.39 17.85
N ALA A 42 -5.63 -2.92 18.29
CA ALA A 42 -6.44 -3.85 17.50
C ALA A 42 -6.98 -3.21 16.21
N GLN A 43 -7.40 -1.93 16.27
CA GLN A 43 -7.85 -1.19 15.08
C GLN A 43 -6.72 -1.01 14.07
N ARG A 44 -5.54 -0.60 14.53
CA ARG A 44 -4.35 -0.38 13.68
C ARG A 44 -3.86 -1.68 13.03
N ASP A 45 -3.90 -2.79 13.77
CA ASP A 45 -3.51 -4.10 13.24
C ASP A 45 -4.51 -4.64 12.20
N ALA A 46 -5.81 -4.43 12.42
CA ALA A 46 -6.85 -4.77 11.45
C ALA A 46 -6.75 -3.92 10.17
N LEU A 47 -6.53 -2.61 10.31
CA LEU A 47 -6.26 -1.69 9.20
C LEU A 47 -5.03 -2.13 8.40
N ALA A 48 -3.93 -2.46 9.07
CA ALA A 48 -2.71 -2.90 8.41
C ALA A 48 -2.89 -4.20 7.60
N HIS A 49 -3.64 -5.19 8.13
CA HIS A 49 -3.92 -6.44 7.41
C HIS A 49 -4.83 -6.24 6.20
N ALA A 50 -5.84 -5.38 6.31
CA ALA A 50 -6.78 -5.13 5.23
C ALA A 50 -6.16 -4.33 4.08
N ILE A 51 -5.26 -3.39 4.39
CA ILE A 51 -4.70 -2.44 3.41
C ILE A 51 -3.47 -2.97 2.70
N GLY A 52 -2.71 -3.90 3.29
CA GLY A 52 -1.53 -4.49 2.64
C GLY A 52 -1.78 -4.94 1.19
N PRO A 53 -2.79 -5.81 0.93
CA PRO A 53 -3.12 -6.24 -0.43
C PRO A 53 -3.59 -5.11 -1.35
N VAL A 54 -4.34 -4.13 -0.81
CA VAL A 54 -4.85 -2.99 -1.57
C VAL A 54 -3.72 -2.09 -2.03
N TRP A 55 -2.74 -1.85 -1.16
CA TRP A 55 -1.55 -1.04 -1.46
C TRP A 55 -0.70 -1.67 -2.56
N GLU A 56 -0.48 -3.00 -2.50
CA GLU A 56 0.25 -3.73 -3.54
C GLU A 56 -0.48 -3.65 -4.89
N ALA A 57 -1.80 -3.82 -4.90
CA ALA A 57 -2.61 -3.66 -6.11
C ALA A 57 -2.59 -2.23 -6.66
N ASN A 58 -2.56 -1.22 -5.79
CA ASN A 58 -2.52 0.19 -6.18
C ASN A 58 -1.28 0.52 -7.03
N HIS A 59 -0.13 -0.06 -6.70
CA HIS A 59 1.09 0.14 -7.47
C HIS A 59 1.05 -0.44 -8.88
N VAL A 60 0.31 -1.52 -9.10
CA VAL A 60 0.15 -2.11 -10.43
C VAL A 60 -0.50 -1.10 -11.37
N TRP A 61 -1.54 -0.40 -10.91
CA TRP A 61 -2.22 0.64 -11.70
C TRP A 61 -1.31 1.83 -12.01
N LEU A 62 -0.52 2.27 -11.03
CA LEU A 62 0.43 3.36 -11.21
C LEU A 62 1.50 3.01 -12.25
N ILE A 63 2.14 1.85 -12.11
CA ILE A 63 3.18 1.39 -13.03
C ILE A 63 2.58 1.19 -14.43
N PHE A 64 1.38 0.61 -14.53
CA PHE A 64 0.69 0.44 -15.79
C PHE A 64 0.43 1.77 -16.50
N ALA A 65 -0.05 2.79 -15.78
CA ALA A 65 -0.26 4.12 -16.34
C ALA A 65 1.05 4.77 -16.83
N VAL A 66 2.14 4.62 -16.07
CA VAL A 66 3.47 5.13 -16.45
C VAL A 66 3.99 4.43 -17.70
N VAL A 67 3.88 3.10 -17.79
CA VAL A 67 4.32 2.32 -18.95
C VAL A 67 3.49 2.67 -20.18
N LEU A 68 2.16 2.77 -20.06
CA LEU A 68 1.29 3.22 -21.15
C LEU A 68 1.69 4.61 -21.66
N LEU A 69 1.90 5.56 -20.75
CA LEU A 69 2.29 6.92 -21.10
C LEU A 69 3.65 6.96 -21.81
N PHE A 70 4.64 6.22 -21.30
CA PHE A 70 5.97 6.13 -21.88
C PHE A 70 5.94 5.47 -23.27
N SER A 71 5.25 4.34 -23.42
CA SER A 71 5.22 3.56 -24.66
C SER A 71 4.40 4.22 -25.77
N SER A 72 3.28 4.86 -25.43
CA SER A 72 2.37 5.41 -26.44
C SER A 72 2.50 6.93 -26.63
N PHE A 73 2.95 7.67 -25.63
CA PHE A 73 3.07 9.13 -25.67
C PHE A 73 4.43 9.62 -25.13
N PRO A 74 5.56 9.26 -25.77
CA PRO A 74 6.91 9.55 -25.27
C PRO A 74 7.19 11.05 -25.10
N ARG A 75 6.61 11.91 -25.96
CA ARG A 75 6.72 13.37 -25.82
C ARG A 75 6.02 13.90 -24.57
N ALA A 76 4.84 13.37 -24.26
CA ALA A 76 4.10 13.73 -23.06
C ALA A 76 4.83 13.23 -21.80
N PHE A 77 5.32 11.99 -21.84
CA PHE A 77 6.16 11.43 -20.77
C PHE A 77 7.39 12.30 -20.48
N TRP A 78 8.11 12.73 -21.51
CA TRP A 78 9.26 13.63 -21.36
C TRP A 78 8.87 14.95 -20.70
N ALA A 79 7.84 15.62 -21.23
CA ALA A 79 7.39 16.91 -20.71
C ALA A 79 6.95 16.83 -19.24
N ILE A 80 6.21 15.78 -18.88
CA ILE A 80 5.75 15.52 -17.51
C ILE A 80 6.95 15.20 -16.59
N SER A 81 7.87 14.34 -17.03
CA SER A 81 9.01 13.91 -16.21
C SER A 81 9.96 15.06 -15.88
N VAL A 82 10.23 15.94 -16.85
CA VAL A 82 11.08 17.11 -16.66
C VAL A 82 10.34 18.21 -15.90
N GLY A 83 9.10 18.52 -16.29
CA GLY A 83 8.31 19.58 -15.66
C GLY A 83 7.93 19.28 -14.22
N LEU A 84 7.73 18.01 -13.87
CA LEU A 84 7.36 17.56 -12.52
C LEU A 84 8.48 16.77 -11.85
N PHE A 85 9.75 17.02 -12.19
CA PHE A 85 10.87 16.26 -11.64
C PHE A 85 10.86 16.21 -10.10
N ALA A 86 10.78 17.36 -9.43
CA ALA A 86 10.78 17.42 -7.97
C ALA A 86 9.53 16.76 -7.34
N PRO A 87 8.29 17.06 -7.79
CA PRO A 87 7.09 16.36 -7.32
C PRO A 87 7.14 14.84 -7.51
N LEU A 88 7.60 14.35 -8.66
CA LEU A 88 7.66 12.91 -8.96
C LEU A 88 8.63 12.20 -8.01
N HIS A 89 9.77 12.80 -7.71
CA HIS A 89 10.73 12.24 -6.75
C HIS A 89 10.17 12.22 -5.33
N LEU A 90 9.42 13.25 -4.93
CA LEU A 90 8.77 13.29 -3.62
C LEU A 90 7.76 12.14 -3.46
N VAL A 91 6.92 11.92 -4.49
CA VAL A 91 5.96 10.80 -4.53
C VAL A 91 6.70 9.46 -4.44
N LEU A 92 7.78 9.30 -5.21
CA LEU A 92 8.58 8.07 -5.20
C LEU A 92 9.15 7.76 -3.82
N VAL A 93 9.75 8.75 -3.16
CA VAL A 93 10.25 8.61 -1.78
C VAL A 93 9.11 8.23 -0.83
N GLY A 94 7.95 8.89 -0.94
CA GLY A 94 6.78 8.58 -0.13
C GLY A 94 6.30 7.13 -0.29
N ILE A 95 6.27 6.62 -1.51
CA ILE A 95 5.93 5.23 -1.83
C ILE A 95 6.93 4.26 -1.19
N ILE A 96 8.23 4.51 -1.32
CA ILE A 96 9.29 3.66 -0.76
C ILE A 96 9.19 3.63 0.77
N LEU A 97 9.06 4.78 1.42
CA LEU A 97 8.94 4.87 2.87
C LEU A 97 7.71 4.12 3.39
N ARG A 98 6.58 4.22 2.68
CA ARG A 98 5.35 3.50 3.04
C ARG A 98 5.52 1.99 2.90
N GLY A 99 6.15 1.53 1.81
CA GLY A 99 6.48 0.11 1.63
C GLY A 99 7.40 -0.43 2.71
N ALA A 100 8.45 0.33 3.03
CA ALA A 100 9.35 -0.01 4.13
C ALA A 100 8.60 -0.10 5.48
N ALA A 101 7.69 0.82 5.76
CA ALA A 101 6.89 0.81 6.99
C ALA A 101 6.00 -0.44 7.12
N PHE A 102 5.39 -0.90 6.02
CA PHE A 102 4.61 -2.16 6.01
C PHE A 102 5.50 -3.36 6.32
N VAL A 103 6.67 -3.45 5.67
CA VAL A 103 7.64 -4.53 5.89
C VAL A 103 8.12 -4.53 7.35
N PHE A 104 8.56 -3.38 7.88
CA PHE A 104 9.02 -3.28 9.26
C PHE A 104 7.92 -3.63 10.28
N ARG A 105 6.65 -3.31 10.01
CA ARG A 105 5.53 -3.72 10.86
C ARG A 105 5.30 -5.24 10.82
N ALA A 106 5.33 -5.85 9.62
CA ALA A 106 5.15 -7.29 9.47
C ALA A 106 6.23 -8.11 10.20
N TYR A 107 7.48 -7.63 10.21
CA TYR A 107 8.59 -8.28 10.92
C TYR A 107 8.65 -7.91 12.42
N GLY A 108 8.26 -6.68 12.79
CA GLY A 108 8.22 -6.24 14.19
C GLY A 108 7.21 -7.01 15.05
N SER A 109 6.08 -7.44 14.47
CA SER A 109 5.07 -8.25 15.16
C SER A 109 5.46 -9.71 15.37
N ARG A 110 6.55 -10.19 14.75
CA ARG A 110 7.05 -11.58 14.89
C ARG A 110 7.97 -11.81 16.10
N ARG A 111 8.11 -10.84 17.02
CA ARG A 111 8.82 -11.04 18.30
C ARG A 111 7.84 -11.24 19.47
N SER A 112 7.46 -12.51 19.67
CA SER A 112 7.65 -13.26 20.92
C SER A 112 6.52 -14.29 21.13
N PRO A 113 6.72 -15.58 20.79
CA PRO A 113 6.05 -16.66 21.48
C PRO A 113 6.67 -16.75 22.89
N ARG A 114 6.28 -15.87 23.80
CA ARG A 114 6.57 -16.05 25.23
C ARG A 114 5.28 -16.44 25.94
N GLY A 115 5.26 -17.70 26.37
CA GLY A 115 4.60 -18.09 27.61
C GLY A 115 3.20 -18.70 27.48
N SER A 116 3.10 -19.90 26.91
CA SER A 116 2.00 -20.82 27.25
C SER A 116 2.40 -22.30 27.12
N ALA A 117 3.67 -22.62 27.41
CA ALA A 117 4.17 -23.99 27.55
C ALA A 117 4.51 -24.33 29.01
N GLY A 118 3.66 -23.91 29.94
CA GLY A 118 3.91 -24.07 31.37
C GLY A 118 2.63 -24.07 32.21
N ALA A 119 1.67 -24.93 31.88
CA ALA A 119 0.49 -25.15 32.74
C ALA A 119 -0.29 -26.44 32.43
N ARG A 120 0.34 -27.53 31.96
CA ARG A 120 -0.38 -28.80 31.71
C ARG A 120 0.47 -30.06 31.92
N SER A 121 1.28 -30.15 32.98
CA SER A 121 1.98 -31.41 33.32
C SER A 121 1.89 -31.84 34.79
N SER A 122 1.07 -31.21 35.62
CA SER A 122 0.88 -31.61 37.03
C SER A 122 -0.38 -32.45 37.31
N ALA A 123 -1.20 -32.77 36.30
CA ALA A 123 -2.45 -33.53 36.47
C ALA A 123 -2.39 -34.99 35.99
N GLN A 124 -1.20 -35.59 35.92
CA GLN A 124 -1.00 -37.03 35.65
C GLN A 124 -0.29 -37.77 36.80
N ARG A 125 -0.23 -37.16 37.98
CA ARG A 125 0.15 -37.84 39.24
C ARG A 125 -1.08 -38.01 40.13
N ALA A 126 -2.00 -38.85 39.70
CA ALA A 126 -2.97 -39.54 40.53
C ALA A 126 -3.61 -40.59 39.63
N TRP A 127 -3.69 -41.83 40.13
CA TRP A 127 -3.98 -43.10 39.45
C TRP A 127 -2.74 -43.80 38.90
#